data_AF-A0A7W1XS47-F1
#
_entry.id   AF-A0A7W1XS47-F1
#
_cell.length_a   1.000
_cell.length_b   1.000
_cell.length_c   1.000
_cell.angle_alpha   90.00
_cell.angle_beta   90.00
_cell.angle_gamma   90.00
#
_symmetry.space_group_name_H-M   'P 1'
#
loop_
_entity.id
_entity.type
_entity.pdbx_description
1 polymer ?
#
loop_
_entity_poly.entity_id
_entity_poly.type
_entity_poly.pdbx_seq_one_letter_code
_entity_poly.pdbx_strand_id
1 'polypeptide(L)'
;MRREDGTRPVLEFIANIAMVAKQGNPDFTRMAIEVTNGIKAIEKTGIPPWTLINEQPFYIETSTGKSVKFELLKRLEYNFPLIEFRVNIGSYPAGYAFRMVLFTHYYQGREYVFVTNAMIKRQTSSPGFEEIVKEAANIYKDFLRCPTKYIQMGDWYERSKQS
;
A
#
# COMPACT_ATOMS: atom_id res chain seq x y z
N MET A 1 -7.26 -1.74 5.72
CA MET A 1 -8.33 -2.62 6.23
C MET A 1 -8.96 -1.99 7.47
N ARG A 2 -10.26 -2.17 7.69
CA ARG A 2 -10.91 -1.76 8.95
C ARG A 2 -10.63 -2.84 10.01
N ARG A 3 -10.16 -2.46 11.19
CA ARG A 3 -10.02 -3.38 12.33
C ARG A 3 -11.37 -3.66 12.98
N GLU A 4 -11.44 -4.66 13.85
CA GLU A 4 -12.67 -5.04 14.57
C GLU A 4 -13.19 -3.91 15.48
N ASP A 5 -12.28 -3.10 16.03
CA ASP A 5 -12.59 -1.87 16.78
C ASP A 5 -13.11 -0.72 15.91
N GLY A 6 -13.20 -0.93 14.59
CA GLY A 6 -13.68 0.03 13.62
C GLY A 6 -12.63 0.99 13.08
N THR A 7 -11.40 0.97 13.61
CA THR A 7 -10.29 1.86 13.20
C THR A 7 -9.77 1.52 11.81
N ARG A 8 -9.11 2.50 11.17
CA ARG A 8 -8.54 2.34 9.81
C ARG A 8 -7.09 2.82 9.82
N PRO A 9 -6.18 2.10 10.48
CA PRO A 9 -4.84 2.59 10.81
C PRO A 9 -4.04 3.04 9.59
N VAL A 10 -4.15 2.36 8.44
CA VAL A 10 -3.43 2.77 7.23
C VAL A 10 -4.01 4.03 6.60
N LEU A 11 -5.33 4.20 6.62
CA LEU A 11 -5.96 5.42 6.11
C LEU A 11 -5.64 6.61 7.01
N GLU A 12 -5.69 6.41 8.33
CA GLU A 12 -5.26 7.39 9.32
C GLU A 12 -3.78 7.74 9.14
N PHE A 13 -2.93 6.75 8.88
CA PHE A 13 -1.50 6.96 8.61
C PHE A 13 -1.26 7.79 7.34
N ILE A 14 -1.93 7.48 6.23
CA ILE A 14 -1.86 8.26 4.99
C ILE A 14 -2.39 9.69 5.21
N ALA A 15 -3.49 9.85 5.96
CA ALA A 15 -4.02 11.16 6.32
C ALA A 15 -3.02 11.98 7.16
N ASN A 16 -2.32 11.35 8.10
CA ASN A 16 -1.28 11.98 8.90
C ASN A 16 -0.09 12.44 8.04
N ILE A 17 0.32 11.68 7.02
CA ILE A 17 1.34 12.12 6.05
C ILE A 17 0.88 13.40 5.34
N ALA A 18 -0.38 13.43 4.89
CA ALA A 18 -0.95 14.61 4.23
C ALA A 18 -1.07 15.82 5.18
N MET A 19 -1.32 15.61 6.47
CA MET A 19 -1.31 16.67 7.47
C MET A 19 0.09 17.26 7.67
N VAL A 20 1.11 16.41 7.82
CA VAL A 20 2.51 16.87 7.96
C VAL A 20 2.98 17.59 6.69
N ALA A 21 2.55 17.13 5.52
CA ALA A 21 2.79 17.84 4.26
C ALA A 21 2.22 19.28 4.29
N LYS A 22 1.00 19.47 4.78
CA LYS A 22 0.36 20.81 4.90
C LYS A 22 1.11 21.76 5.85
N GLN A 23 1.90 21.24 6.77
CA GLN A 23 2.76 22.04 7.66
C GLN A 23 4.03 22.56 6.95
N GLY A 24 4.18 22.29 5.65
CA GLY A 24 5.26 22.85 4.83
C GLY A 24 6.51 21.98 4.76
N ASN A 25 6.48 20.73 5.24
CA ASN A 25 7.61 19.82 5.09
C ASN A 25 7.70 19.31 3.63
N PRO A 26 8.77 19.65 2.86
CA PRO A 26 8.85 19.31 1.45
C PRO A 26 8.91 17.79 1.17
N ASP A 27 9.59 17.02 2.02
CA ASP A 27 9.72 15.58 1.86
C ASP A 27 8.38 14.88 2.06
N PHE A 28 7.62 15.28 3.08
CA PHE A 28 6.28 14.72 3.33
C PHE A 28 5.26 15.19 2.28
N THR A 29 5.42 16.40 1.74
CA THR A 29 4.62 16.88 0.60
C THR A 29 4.84 16.00 -0.61
N ARG A 30 6.10 15.76 -0.97
CA ARG A 30 6.43 14.85 -2.07
C ARG A 30 5.94 13.44 -1.78
N MET A 31 6.13 12.93 -0.56
CA MET A 31 5.65 11.60 -0.17
C MET A 31 4.14 11.45 -0.37
N ALA A 32 3.34 12.43 0.08
CA ALA A 32 1.90 12.40 -0.06
C ALA A 32 1.48 12.33 -1.55
N ILE A 33 2.15 13.08 -2.42
CA ILE A 33 1.91 13.07 -3.87
C ILE A 33 2.24 11.70 -4.46
N GLU A 34 3.44 11.17 -4.17
CA GLU A 34 3.92 9.91 -4.74
C GLU A 34 3.10 8.70 -4.25
N VAL A 35 2.73 8.66 -2.96
CA VAL A 35 1.82 7.64 -2.42
C VAL A 35 0.46 7.72 -3.12
N THR A 36 -0.09 8.93 -3.28
CA THR A 36 -1.37 9.12 -3.99
C THR A 36 -1.30 8.64 -5.44
N ASN A 37 -0.23 9.01 -6.16
CA ASN A 37 -0.04 8.62 -7.56
C ASN A 37 0.14 7.10 -7.69
N GLY A 38 0.88 6.48 -6.77
CA GLY A 38 1.05 5.03 -6.72
C GLY A 38 -0.26 4.29 -6.49
N ILE A 39 -1.08 4.75 -5.54
CA ILE A 39 -2.41 4.17 -5.29
C ILE A 39 -3.29 4.31 -6.54
N LYS A 40 -3.34 5.49 -7.17
CA LYS A 40 -4.09 5.70 -8.42
C LYS A 40 -3.59 4.83 -9.57
N ALA A 41 -2.28 4.60 -9.68
CA ALA A 41 -1.71 3.71 -10.68
C ALA A 41 -2.23 2.28 -10.47
N ILE A 42 -2.19 1.78 -9.24
CA ILE A 42 -2.73 0.47 -8.87
C ILE A 42 -4.23 0.37 -9.15
N GLU A 43 -5.02 1.38 -8.78
CA GLU A 43 -6.47 1.40 -9.06
C GLU A 43 -6.76 1.35 -10.57
N LYS A 44 -5.92 2.00 -11.38
CA LYS A 44 -6.09 2.04 -12.85
C LYS A 44 -5.66 0.75 -13.53
N THR A 45 -4.54 0.15 -13.12
CA THR A 45 -3.93 -0.99 -13.83
C THR A 45 -4.18 -2.34 -13.17
N GLY A 46 -4.69 -2.36 -11.94
CA GLY A 46 -4.70 -3.54 -11.08
C GLY A 46 -3.31 -3.86 -10.54
N ILE A 47 -3.24 -4.91 -9.74
CA ILE A 47 -1.98 -5.49 -9.25
C ILE A 47 -1.68 -6.76 -10.07
N PRO A 48 -0.45 -6.91 -10.60
CA PRO A 48 -0.09 -8.13 -11.29
C PRO A 48 -0.15 -9.35 -10.36
N PRO A 49 -0.36 -10.56 -10.91
CA PRO A 49 -0.22 -11.79 -10.15
C PRO A 49 1.08 -11.81 -9.35
N TRP A 50 1.05 -12.35 -8.12
CA TRP A 50 2.18 -12.29 -7.19
C TRP A 50 3.51 -12.79 -7.80
N THR A 51 3.43 -13.79 -8.67
CA THR A 51 4.58 -14.35 -9.40
C THR A 51 5.24 -13.38 -10.37
N LEU A 52 4.52 -12.36 -10.85
CA LEU A 52 4.96 -11.38 -11.86
C LEU A 52 5.28 -10.00 -11.27
N ILE A 53 5.12 -9.79 -9.96
CA ILE A 53 5.27 -8.45 -9.33
C ILE A 53 6.62 -7.81 -9.60
N ASN A 54 7.71 -8.57 -9.51
CA ASN A 54 9.05 -8.00 -9.70
C ASN A 54 9.37 -7.77 -11.19
N GLU A 55 8.55 -8.30 -12.11
CA GLU A 55 8.75 -8.24 -13.56
C GLU A 55 7.94 -7.13 -14.23
N GLN A 56 6.91 -6.61 -13.55
CA GLN A 56 6.00 -5.61 -14.09
C GLN A 56 6.16 -4.27 -13.37
N PRO A 57 7.03 -3.38 -13.89
CA PRO A 57 7.16 -2.04 -13.33
C PRO A 57 5.93 -1.19 -13.66
N PHE A 58 5.61 -0.27 -12.75
CA PHE A 58 4.57 0.71 -12.98
C PHE A 58 5.16 1.90 -13.72
N TYR A 59 4.40 2.44 -14.68
CA TYR A 59 4.77 3.65 -15.40
C TYR A 59 3.79 4.75 -15.01
N ILE A 60 4.29 5.78 -14.34
CA ILE A 60 3.49 6.91 -13.88
C ILE A 60 3.83 8.12 -14.76
N GLU A 61 2.81 8.72 -15.35
CA GLU A 61 2.96 9.96 -16.09
C GLU A 61 3.10 11.13 -15.11
N THR A 62 4.19 11.87 -15.25
CA THR A 62 4.47 13.06 -14.45
C THR A 62 3.64 14.25 -14.94
N SER A 63 3.58 15.32 -14.14
CA SER A 63 2.96 16.59 -14.54
C SER A 63 3.60 17.23 -15.79
N THR A 64 4.77 16.76 -16.20
CA THR A 64 5.47 17.21 -17.43
C THR A 64 5.16 16.35 -18.65
N GLY A 65 4.25 15.37 -18.54
CA GLY A 65 3.92 14.41 -19.61
C GLY A 65 4.98 13.32 -19.81
N LYS A 66 6.05 13.30 -19.00
CA LYS A 66 7.05 12.23 -19.03
C LYS A 66 6.58 11.03 -18.25
N SER A 67 6.65 9.85 -18.85
CA SER A 67 6.44 8.58 -18.16
C SER A 67 7.70 8.16 -17.40
N VAL A 68 7.56 7.91 -16.10
CA VAL A 68 8.67 7.47 -15.23
C VAL A 68 8.37 6.07 -14.72
N LYS A 69 9.39 5.20 -14.79
CA LYS A 69 9.35 3.85 -14.22
C LYS A 69 9.40 3.95 -12.69
N PHE A 70 8.39 3.41 -12.03
CA PHE A 70 8.31 3.25 -10.59
C PHE A 70 8.31 1.77 -10.21
N GLU A 71 9.28 1.39 -9.38
CA GLU A 71 9.30 0.10 -8.69
C GLU A 71 8.35 0.13 -7.49
N LEU A 72 7.07 0.30 -7.79
CA LEU A 72 6.04 0.57 -6.81
C LEU A 72 5.73 -0.65 -5.95
N LEU A 73 5.81 -1.85 -6.54
CA LEU A 73 5.51 -3.10 -5.88
C LEU A 73 6.77 -3.97 -5.83
N LYS A 74 6.91 -4.70 -4.73
CA LYS A 74 7.93 -5.72 -4.55
C LYS A 74 7.31 -6.93 -3.87
N ARG A 75 7.71 -8.11 -4.34
CA ARG A 75 7.33 -9.37 -3.72
C ARG A 75 8.02 -9.58 -2.38
N LEU A 76 7.27 -10.03 -1.37
CA LEU A 76 7.85 -10.53 -0.11
C LEU A 76 8.08 -12.04 -0.23
N GLU A 77 9.24 -12.42 -0.76
CA GLU A 77 9.64 -13.80 -1.14
C GLU A 77 9.28 -14.88 -0.12
N TYR A 78 9.59 -14.65 1.16
CA TYR A 78 9.39 -15.62 2.24
C TYR A 78 8.03 -15.50 2.94
N ASN A 79 7.17 -14.62 2.45
CA ASN A 79 5.86 -14.34 3.04
C ASN A 79 4.79 -14.33 1.95
N PHE A 80 4.72 -15.36 1.12
CA PHE A 80 3.66 -15.50 0.12
C PHE A 80 2.25 -15.40 0.77
N PRO A 81 1.28 -14.67 0.17
CA PRO A 81 1.34 -13.89 -1.06
C PRO A 81 1.50 -12.38 -0.80
N LEU A 82 2.22 -11.98 0.24
CA LEU A 82 2.34 -10.59 0.62
C LEU A 82 3.21 -9.80 -0.36
N ILE A 83 2.87 -8.52 -0.48
CA ILE A 83 3.41 -7.55 -1.41
C ILE A 83 3.78 -6.29 -0.62
N GLU A 84 4.94 -5.74 -0.91
CA GLU A 84 5.41 -4.45 -0.39
C GLU A 84 5.16 -3.36 -1.45
N PHE A 85 4.34 -2.38 -1.10
CA PHE A 85 4.24 -1.12 -1.82
C PHE A 85 5.34 -0.16 -1.34
N ARG A 86 6.05 0.47 -2.28
CA ARG A 86 7.30 1.21 -2.04
C ARG A 86 7.23 2.61 -2.65
N VAL A 87 7.40 3.62 -1.79
CA VAL A 87 7.71 4.99 -2.20
C VAL A 87 8.97 5.44 -1.48
N ASN A 88 9.95 5.96 -2.21
CA ASN A 88 11.21 6.46 -1.67
C ASN A 88 11.32 7.95 -1.97
N ILE A 89 11.69 8.73 -0.96
CA ILE A 89 11.83 10.19 -1.02
C ILE A 89 13.25 10.55 -0.59
N GLY A 90 13.94 11.30 -1.44
CA GLY A 90 15.34 11.67 -1.23
C GLY A 90 16.32 10.49 -1.37
N SER A 91 17.57 10.75 -1.05
CA SER A 91 18.67 9.79 -1.12
C SER A 91 19.10 9.35 0.28
N TYR A 92 19.48 8.09 0.43
CA TYR A 92 20.11 7.60 1.66
C TYR A 92 21.38 8.42 1.98
N PRO A 93 21.68 8.71 3.26
CA PRO A 93 21.00 8.29 4.49
C PRO A 93 19.89 9.23 5.00
N ALA A 94 19.67 10.37 4.34
CA ALA A 94 18.71 11.38 4.79
C ALA A 94 17.27 11.11 4.31
N GLY A 95 17.09 10.21 3.34
CA GLY A 95 15.80 9.93 2.71
C GLY A 95 14.79 9.19 3.59
N TYR A 96 13.53 9.28 3.18
CA TYR A 96 12.40 8.56 3.76
C TYR A 96 11.88 7.50 2.81
N ALA A 97 11.41 6.39 3.36
CA ALA A 97 10.87 5.27 2.61
C ALA A 97 9.50 4.90 3.15
N PHE A 98 8.43 5.29 2.47
CA PHE A 98 7.09 4.81 2.78
C PHE A 98 6.96 3.37 2.29
N ARG A 99 6.43 2.52 3.18
CA ARG A 99 6.17 1.10 2.93
C ARG A 99 4.77 0.75 3.37
N MET A 100 4.11 -0.07 2.59
CA MET A 100 2.79 -0.59 2.91
C MET A 100 2.73 -2.06 2.49
N VAL A 101 2.17 -2.91 3.34
CA VAL A 101 2.04 -4.34 3.07
C VAL A 101 0.60 -4.65 2.66
N LEU A 102 0.46 -5.38 1.57
CA LEU A 102 -0.83 -5.74 1.00
C LEU A 102 -0.82 -7.16 0.42
N PHE A 103 -2.00 -7.70 0.17
CA PHE A 103 -2.20 -8.90 -0.67
C PHE A 103 -3.47 -8.71 -1.51
N THR A 104 -3.61 -9.53 -2.55
CA THR A 104 -4.77 -9.47 -3.46
C THR A 104 -5.63 -10.72 -3.38
N HIS A 105 -6.89 -10.58 -3.75
CA HIS A 105 -7.82 -11.69 -3.93
C HIS A 105 -8.80 -11.39 -5.05
N TYR A 106 -8.97 -12.33 -5.96
CA TYR A 106 -10.01 -12.24 -6.99
C TYR A 106 -11.28 -12.93 -6.52
N TYR A 107 -12.38 -12.21 -6.50
CA TYR A 107 -13.69 -12.75 -6.15
C TYR A 107 -14.78 -12.11 -7.03
N GLN A 108 -15.62 -12.95 -7.65
CA GLN A 108 -16.73 -12.52 -8.52
C GLN A 108 -16.30 -11.52 -9.61
N GLY A 109 -15.17 -11.78 -10.27
CA GLY A 109 -14.65 -10.94 -11.34
C GLY A 109 -14.07 -9.58 -10.90
N ARG A 110 -13.91 -9.36 -9.59
CA ARG A 110 -13.28 -8.16 -9.03
C ARG A 110 -11.98 -8.51 -8.31
N GLU A 111 -10.97 -7.69 -8.51
CA GLU A 111 -9.75 -7.71 -7.71
C GLU A 111 -9.98 -6.92 -6.42
N TYR A 112 -9.76 -7.55 -5.27
CA TYR A 112 -9.72 -6.91 -3.97
C TYR A 112 -8.28 -6.75 -3.52
N VAL A 113 -7.90 -5.52 -3.19
CA VAL A 113 -6.58 -5.19 -2.65
C VAL A 113 -6.69 -4.97 -1.14
N PHE A 114 -6.15 -5.91 -0.37
CA PHE A 114 -6.19 -5.86 1.08
C PHE A 114 -4.93 -5.23 1.64
N VAL A 115 -5.06 -3.95 2.03
CA VAL A 115 -4.01 -3.21 2.70
C VAL A 115 -4.03 -3.52 4.19
N THR A 116 -2.93 -4.08 4.70
CA THR A 116 -2.81 -4.55 6.10
C THR A 116 -2.27 -3.47 7.01
N ASN A 117 -1.02 -3.02 6.78
CA ASN A 117 -0.36 -2.00 7.58
C ASN A 117 0.63 -1.17 6.73
N ALA A 118 1.07 -0.02 7.24
CA ALA A 118 2.00 0.89 6.57
C ALA A 118 2.93 1.59 7.57
N MET A 119 4.11 2.02 7.11
CA MET A 119 5.07 2.78 7.90
C MET A 119 5.98 3.66 7.04
N ILE A 120 6.70 4.57 7.68
CA ILE A 120 7.83 5.29 7.09
C ILE A 120 9.12 4.75 7.72
N LYS A 121 10.04 4.27 6.88
CA LYS A 121 11.39 3.86 7.24
C LYS A 121 12.37 5.00 6.97
N ARG A 122 13.38 5.13 7.85
CA ARG A 122 14.56 5.99 7.64
C ARG A 122 15.85 5.18 7.42
N GLN A 123 15.76 3.86 7.59
CA GLN A 123 16.88 2.92 7.45
C GLN A 123 16.51 1.81 6.48
N THR A 124 17.52 1.21 5.86
CA THR A 124 17.36 0.13 4.88
C THR A 124 16.66 -1.09 5.49
N SER A 125 17.14 -1.55 6.65
CA SER A 125 16.49 -2.55 7.50
C SER A 125 15.74 -1.87 8.63
N SER A 126 14.58 -2.42 9.00
CA SER A 126 13.83 -1.94 10.16
C SER A 126 13.10 -3.11 10.80
N PRO A 127 13.42 -3.47 12.07
CA PRO A 127 12.68 -4.49 12.81
C PRO A 127 11.17 -4.22 12.82
N GLY A 128 10.77 -2.94 12.86
CA GLY A 128 9.35 -2.56 12.79
C GLY A 128 8.67 -2.97 11.47
N PHE A 129 9.42 -3.02 10.36
CA PHE A 129 8.86 -3.50 9.10
C PHE A 129 8.65 -5.02 9.12
N GLU A 130 9.55 -5.77 9.75
CA GLU A 130 9.40 -7.22 9.89
C GLU A 130 8.19 -7.57 10.74
N GLU A 131 7.91 -6.81 11.80
CA GLU A 131 6.70 -6.98 12.61
C GLU A 131 5.42 -6.70 11.81
N ILE A 132 5.42 -5.64 10.97
CA ILE A 132 4.32 -5.37 10.04
C ILE A 132 4.08 -6.55 9.07
N VAL A 133 5.16 -7.16 8.55
CA VAL A 133 5.05 -8.31 7.66
C VAL A 133 4.48 -9.54 8.39
N LYS A 134 4.89 -9.79 9.64
CA LYS A 134 4.34 -10.87 10.47
C LYS A 134 2.85 -10.64 10.76
N GLU A 135 2.44 -9.42 11.12
CA GLU A 135 1.03 -9.06 11.34
C GLU A 135 0.21 -9.31 10.07
N ALA A 136 0.71 -8.85 8.91
CA ALA A 136 0.07 -9.05 7.62
C ALA A 136 -0.09 -10.55 7.27
N ALA A 137 0.91 -11.37 7.58
CA ALA A 137 0.83 -12.82 7.35
C ALA A 137 -0.25 -13.48 8.23
N ASN A 138 -0.42 -13.02 9.46
CA ASN A 138 -1.49 -13.50 10.34
C ASN A 138 -2.87 -13.07 9.84
N ILE A 139 -3.01 -11.83 9.37
CA ILE A 139 -4.25 -11.35 8.74
C ILE A 139 -4.58 -12.19 7.51
N TYR A 140 -3.59 -12.51 6.68
CA TYR A 140 -3.81 -13.36 5.51
C TYR A 140 -4.24 -14.79 5.89
N LYS A 141 -3.66 -15.38 6.95
CA LYS A 141 -4.11 -16.68 7.46
C LYS A 141 -5.56 -16.65 7.96
N ASP A 142 -5.98 -15.57 8.63
CA ASP A 142 -7.39 -15.39 9.03
C ASP A 142 -8.30 -15.21 7.81
N PHE A 143 -7.85 -14.42 6.83
CA PHE A 143 -8.54 -14.24 5.55
C PHE A 143 -8.80 -15.58 4.85
N LEU A 144 -7.82 -16.49 4.79
CA LEU A 144 -8.00 -17.81 4.18
C LEU A 144 -9.08 -18.66 4.88
N ARG A 145 -9.32 -18.43 6.18
CA ARG A 145 -10.36 -19.13 6.94
C ARG A 145 -11.74 -18.52 6.71
N CYS A 146 -11.82 -17.21 6.57
CA CYS A 146 -13.09 -16.49 6.39
C CYS A 146 -12.96 -15.29 5.43
N PRO A 147 -12.88 -15.52 4.11
CA PRO A 147 -12.69 -14.42 3.14
C PRO A 147 -13.84 -13.41 3.15
N THR A 148 -15.07 -13.89 3.35
CA THR A 148 -16.30 -13.09 3.34
C THR A 148 -16.31 -12.02 4.42
N LYS A 149 -15.71 -12.27 5.59
CA LYS A 149 -15.49 -11.28 6.67
C LYS A 149 -14.84 -10.01 6.13
N TYR A 150 -13.88 -10.16 5.22
CA TYR A 150 -13.08 -9.06 4.71
C TYR A 150 -13.66 -8.42 3.44
N ILE A 151 -14.26 -9.23 2.56
CA ILE A 151 -14.88 -8.75 1.33
C ILE A 151 -16.11 -7.89 1.65
N GLN A 152 -16.98 -8.33 2.56
CA GLN A 152 -18.17 -7.57 2.95
C GLN A 152 -17.82 -6.21 3.57
N MET A 153 -16.71 -6.13 4.31
CA MET A 153 -16.20 -4.84 4.83
C MET A 153 -15.76 -3.90 3.71
N GLY A 154 -15.22 -4.42 2.60
CA GLY A 154 -14.83 -3.64 1.42
C GLY A 154 -16.05 -3.08 0.67
N ASP A 155 -17.04 -3.93 0.40
CA ASP A 155 -18.25 -3.54 -0.36
C ASP A 155 -19.13 -2.51 0.37
N TRP A 156 -19.08 -2.47 1.71
CA TRP A 156 -19.74 -1.42 2.49
C TRP A 156 -19.14 -0.04 2.23
N TYR A 157 -17.82 0.04 2.03
CA TYR A 157 -17.14 1.31 1.81
C TYR A 157 -17.50 1.93 0.46
N GLU A 158 -17.49 1.14 -0.61
CA GLU A 158 -17.90 1.61 -1.93
C GLU A 158 -19.34 2.13 -1.94
N ARG A 159 -20.26 1.45 -1.24
CA ARG A 159 -21.65 1.90 -1.10
C ARG A 159 -21.76 3.22 -0.33
N SER A 160 -20.97 3.41 0.72
CA SER A 160 -21.00 4.66 1.52
C SER A 160 -20.44 5.90 0.81
N LYS A 161 -19.72 5.74 -0.31
CA LYS A 161 -19.26 6.87 -1.14
C LYS A 161 -20.32 7.36 -2.12
N GLN A 162 -21.38 6.58 -2.36
CA GLN A 162 -22.43 6.88 -3.35
C GLN A 162 -23.69 7.47 -2.70
N SER A 163 -23.74 7.54 -1.37
CA SER A 163 -24.79 8.14 -0.55
C SER A 163 -24.36 9.47 0.02
#